data_AF-A0A2I0BE67-F1
#
_entry.id   AF-A0A2I0BE67-F1
#
_cell.length_a   1.000
_cell.length_b   1.000
_cell.length_c   1.000
_cell.angle_alpha   90.00
_cell.angle_beta   90.00
_cell.angle_gamma   90.00
#
_symmetry.space_group_name_H-M   'P 1'
#
loop_
_entity.id
_entity.type
_entity.pdbx_description
1 polymer ?
#
loop_
_entity_poly.entity_id
_entity_poly.type
_entity_poly.pdbx_seq_one_letter_code
_entity_poly.pdbx_strand_id
1 'polypeptide(L)'
;MFIVNECIYVGVESAGWLRRTLLMRIDNCSERSKSKLKHVRVHTFKQHITIMITMLVILATLWSFSVALASKEFDSLSSTASLWLGCLVGPCGVWARWHLAKLNGKGLGKKGSLKWLPVGTFSANVLAACLMAALSIISKAVNTTKFKIIVNGVEFGFLGCMSTVSTFVAEVYAMRSSGHPGRALAYATLTILSPFVIGTLIFTVPVRIKHYT
;
A
#
# COMPACT_ATOMS: atom_id res chain seq x y z
N MET A 1 15.25 -14.91 9.61
CA MET A 1 13.96 -14.72 10.33
C MET A 1 14.08 -13.74 11.50
N PHE A 2 15.28 -13.57 12.07
CA PHE A 2 15.62 -12.54 13.05
C PHE A 2 15.12 -11.13 12.65
N ILE A 3 15.49 -10.66 11.46
CA ILE A 3 15.12 -9.30 10.97
C ILE A 3 13.61 -9.03 10.99
N VAL A 4 12.77 -9.99 10.57
CA VAL A 4 11.32 -9.80 10.57
C VAL A 4 10.77 -9.70 12.00
N ASN A 5 11.28 -10.54 12.90
CA ASN A 5 10.89 -10.51 14.30
C ASN A 5 11.31 -9.18 14.96
N GLU A 6 12.53 -8.71 14.67
CA GLU A 6 13.02 -7.40 15.12
C GLU A 6 12.19 -6.26 14.55
N CYS A 7 11.81 -6.27 13.26
CA CYS A 7 10.95 -5.25 12.68
C CYS A 7 9.55 -5.23 13.32
N ILE A 8 8.97 -6.40 13.60
CA ILE A 8 7.69 -6.49 14.32
C ILE A 8 7.85 -5.97 15.74
N TYR A 9 8.93 -6.37 16.43
CA TYR A 9 9.22 -5.94 17.79
C TYR A 9 9.41 -4.42 17.88
N VAL A 10 10.28 -3.85 17.05
CA VAL A 10 10.51 -2.40 16.94
C VAL A 10 9.22 -1.66 16.60
N GLY A 11 8.38 -2.22 15.71
CA GLY A 11 7.06 -1.64 15.40
C GLY A 11 6.14 -1.58 16.61
N VAL A 12 6.06 -2.67 17.38
CA VAL A 12 5.28 -2.76 18.63
C VAL A 12 5.85 -1.82 19.70
N GLU A 13 7.17 -1.79 19.85
CA GLU A 13 7.87 -0.94 20.81
C GLU A 13 7.67 0.55 20.49
N SER A 14 7.79 0.93 19.23
CA SER A 14 7.54 2.31 18.75
C SER A 14 6.10 2.74 19.03
N ALA A 15 5.13 1.85 18.79
CA ALA A 15 3.72 2.11 19.12
C ALA A 15 3.52 2.24 20.64
N GLY A 16 4.20 1.42 21.44
CA GLY A 16 4.21 1.49 22.90
C GLY A 16 4.82 2.80 23.41
N TRP A 17 5.94 3.23 22.84
CA TRP A 17 6.60 4.49 23.16
C TRP A 17 5.71 5.68 22.81
N LEU A 18 5.14 5.70 21.60
CA LEU A 18 4.21 6.75 21.18
C LEU A 18 3.01 6.86 22.12
N ARG A 19 2.42 5.72 22.49
CA ARG A 19 1.31 5.66 23.47
C ARG A 19 1.74 6.21 24.82
N ARG A 20 2.91 5.83 25.34
CA ARG A 20 3.42 6.34 26.62
C ARG A 20 3.67 7.84 26.57
N THR A 21 4.29 8.35 25.51
CA THR A 21 4.55 9.78 25.33
C THR A 21 3.27 10.59 25.23
N LEU A 22 2.26 10.07 24.51
CA LEU A 22 0.91 10.64 24.47
C LEU A 22 0.29 10.68 25.87
N LEU A 23 0.30 9.56 26.60
CA LEU A 23 -0.24 9.48 27.96
C LEU A 23 0.49 10.42 28.94
N MET A 24 1.81 10.53 28.86
CA MET A 24 2.58 11.48 29.68
C MET A 24 2.24 12.93 29.36
N ARG A 25 2.08 13.30 28.08
CA ARG A 25 1.63 14.66 27.70
C ARG A 25 0.22 14.95 28.21
N ILE A 26 -0.63 13.94 28.24
CA ILE A 26 -1.99 14.02 28.79
C ILE A 26 -1.93 14.22 30.31
N ASP A 27 -1.08 13.48 31.02
CA ASP A 27 -0.93 13.59 32.47
C ASP A 27 -0.25 14.90 32.91
N ASN A 28 0.51 15.54 32.05
CA ASN A 28 1.09 16.87 32.28
C ASN A 28 0.14 18.03 31.91
N CYS A 29 -1.05 17.77 31.38
CA CYS A 29 -2.03 18.81 31.11
C CYS A 29 -2.78 19.24 32.38
N SER A 30 -3.25 20.50 32.43
CA SER A 30 -4.10 21.03 33.52
C SER A 30 -5.29 20.10 33.85
N GLU A 31 -5.72 20.04 35.12
CA GLU A 31 -6.91 19.29 35.58
C GLU A 31 -8.17 19.56 34.73
N ARG A 32 -8.35 20.79 34.23
CA ARG A 32 -9.45 21.16 33.32
C ARG A 32 -9.34 20.51 31.93
N SER A 33 -8.11 20.28 31.48
CA SER A 33 -7.81 19.58 30.22
C SER A 33 -7.87 18.06 30.42
N LYS A 34 -7.41 17.53 31.55
CA LYS A 34 -7.57 16.12 31.94
C LYS A 34 -9.04 15.70 32.05
N SER A 35 -9.91 16.53 32.63
CA SER A 35 -11.35 16.24 32.73
C SER A 35 -12.04 16.24 31.37
N LYS A 36 -11.73 17.22 30.50
CA LYS A 36 -12.15 17.22 29.08
C LYS A 36 -11.66 15.97 28.36
N LEU A 37 -10.42 15.56 28.56
CA LEU A 37 -9.83 14.42 27.84
C LEU A 37 -10.31 13.06 28.37
N LYS A 38 -10.59 12.93 29.68
CA LYS A 38 -11.32 11.77 30.24
C LYS A 38 -12.70 11.63 29.60
N HIS A 39 -13.35 12.75 29.31
CA HIS A 39 -14.60 12.77 28.55
C HIS A 39 -14.40 12.44 27.06
N VAL A 40 -13.18 12.63 26.52
CA VAL A 40 -12.71 12.23 25.16
C VAL A 40 -12.17 10.79 25.11
N ARG A 41 -12.24 10.03 26.21
CA ARG A 41 -12.06 8.57 26.13
C ARG A 41 -13.09 8.06 25.11
N VAL A 42 -12.59 7.50 24.02
CA VAL A 42 -13.31 7.07 22.82
C VAL A 42 -14.34 5.99 23.18
N HIS A 43 -15.44 6.42 23.78
CA HIS A 43 -16.56 5.57 24.19
C HIS A 43 -17.87 6.10 23.59
N THR A 44 -17.87 7.32 23.03
CA THR A 44 -19.08 7.96 22.49
C THR A 44 -19.04 8.01 20.97
N PHE A 45 -20.10 7.54 20.30
CA PHE A 45 -20.29 7.58 18.84
C PHE A 45 -19.95 8.94 18.22
N LYS A 46 -20.32 10.04 18.90
CA LYS A 46 -20.01 11.41 18.46
C LYS A 46 -18.51 11.67 18.27
N GLN A 47 -17.65 11.12 19.13
CA GLN A 47 -16.19 11.31 19.03
C GLN A 47 -15.59 10.50 17.90
N HIS A 48 -16.09 9.28 17.64
CA HIS A 48 -15.70 8.52 16.45
C HIS A 48 -16.03 9.28 15.17
N ILE A 49 -17.24 9.85 15.10
CA ILE A 49 -17.65 10.69 13.97
C ILE A 49 -16.74 11.92 13.85
N THR A 50 -16.44 12.61 14.96
CA THR A 50 -15.50 13.75 14.93
C THR A 50 -14.12 13.35 14.41
N ILE A 51 -13.53 12.26 14.91
CA ILE A 51 -12.22 11.76 14.45
C ILE A 51 -12.26 11.42 12.96
N MET A 52 -13.30 10.71 12.50
CA MET A 52 -13.48 10.36 11.09
C MET A 52 -13.60 11.61 10.21
N ILE A 53 -14.37 12.61 10.64
CA ILE A 53 -14.49 13.90 9.94
C ILE A 53 -13.13 14.60 9.89
N THR A 54 -12.40 14.67 11.01
CA THR A 54 -11.07 15.30 11.04
C THR A 54 -10.10 14.60 10.08
N MET A 55 -10.09 13.26 10.05
CA MET A 55 -9.26 12.49 9.11
C MET A 55 -9.65 12.74 7.66
N LEU A 56 -10.96 12.84 7.36
CA LEU A 56 -11.46 13.15 6.02
C LEU A 56 -11.09 14.58 5.58
N VAL A 57 -11.16 15.56 6.48
CA VAL A 57 -10.75 16.94 6.19
C VAL A 57 -9.25 16.99 5.89
N ILE A 58 -8.41 16.34 6.71
CA ILE A 58 -6.97 16.26 6.46
C ILE A 58 -6.68 15.58 5.13
N LEU A 59 -7.39 14.50 4.80
CA LEU A 59 -7.25 13.84 3.51
C LEU A 59 -7.60 14.79 2.37
N ALA A 60 -8.76 15.46 2.45
CA ALA A 60 -9.23 16.37 1.41
C ALA A 60 -8.30 17.56 1.18
N THR A 61 -7.71 18.12 2.24
CA THR A 61 -6.75 19.22 2.12
C THR A 61 -5.44 18.76 1.47
N LEU A 62 -4.89 17.62 1.90
CA LEU A 62 -3.69 17.04 1.29
C LEU A 62 -3.91 16.66 -0.18
N TRP A 63 -5.09 16.14 -0.51
CA TRP A 63 -5.44 15.78 -1.87
C TRP A 63 -5.56 17.02 -2.76
N SER A 64 -6.26 18.05 -2.28
CA SER A 64 -6.40 19.33 -2.98
C SER A 64 -5.04 20.00 -3.21
N PHE A 65 -4.16 19.98 -2.21
CA PHE A 65 -2.80 20.50 -2.33
C PHE A 65 -1.97 19.72 -3.36
N SER A 66 -2.10 18.39 -3.38
CA SER A 66 -1.43 17.53 -4.35
C SER A 66 -1.93 17.82 -5.78
N VAL A 67 -3.22 18.05 -5.99
CA VAL A 67 -3.77 18.46 -7.30
C VAL A 67 -3.18 19.80 -7.75
N ALA A 68 -3.19 20.81 -6.88
CA ALA A 68 -2.69 22.14 -7.23
C ALA A 68 -1.21 22.11 -7.66
N LEU A 69 -0.38 21.37 -6.92
CA LEU A 69 1.04 21.22 -7.25
C LEU A 69 1.28 20.33 -8.47
N ALA A 70 0.51 19.25 -8.62
CA ALA A 70 0.58 18.40 -9.80
C ALA A 70 0.26 19.20 -11.07
N SER A 71 -0.82 19.98 -11.11
CA SER A 71 -1.17 20.78 -12.27
C SER A 71 -0.08 21.79 -12.63
N LYS A 72 0.45 22.51 -11.64
CA LYS A 72 1.50 23.51 -11.85
C LYS A 72 2.81 22.90 -12.38
N GLU A 73 3.26 21.79 -11.79
CA GLU A 73 4.50 21.12 -12.18
C GLU A 73 4.35 20.30 -13.47
N PHE A 74 3.13 19.88 -13.81
CA PHE A 74 2.85 19.15 -15.04
C PHE A 74 2.93 20.06 -16.26
N ASP A 75 2.47 21.31 -16.14
CA ASP A 75 2.59 22.33 -17.20
C ASP A 75 4.06 22.69 -17.47
N SER A 76 4.91 22.69 -16.43
CA SER A 76 6.35 22.92 -16.56
C SER A 76 7.13 21.68 -17.01
N LEU A 77 6.46 20.52 -17.22
CA LEU A 77 7.08 19.23 -17.55
C LEU A 77 8.18 18.81 -16.56
N SER A 78 8.05 19.23 -15.31
CA SER A 78 8.99 18.95 -14.24
C SER A 78 8.92 17.48 -13.83
N SER A 79 10.06 16.84 -13.58
CA SER A 79 10.10 15.46 -13.06
C SER A 79 9.40 15.33 -11.71
N THR A 80 9.33 16.41 -10.94
CA THR A 80 8.64 16.50 -9.64
C THR A 80 7.12 16.33 -9.79
N ALA A 81 6.55 16.61 -10.97
CA ALA A 81 5.13 16.40 -11.24
C ALA A 81 4.72 14.93 -11.03
N SER A 82 5.61 13.97 -11.32
CA SER A 82 5.34 12.55 -11.09
C SER A 82 5.13 12.22 -9.61
N LEU A 83 5.81 12.91 -8.69
CA LEU A 83 5.65 12.71 -7.25
C LEU A 83 4.29 13.22 -6.77
N TRP A 84 3.89 14.43 -7.20
CA TRP A 84 2.59 15.01 -6.85
C TRP A 84 1.42 14.23 -7.47
N LEU A 85 1.58 13.78 -8.72
CA LEU A 85 0.64 12.84 -9.34
C LEU A 85 0.57 11.53 -8.55
N GLY A 86 1.70 11.01 -8.07
CA GLY A 86 1.73 9.85 -7.19
C GLY A 86 0.94 10.06 -5.90
N CYS A 87 1.11 11.20 -5.23
CA CYS A 87 0.32 11.58 -4.05
C CYS A 87 -1.19 11.67 -4.35
N LEU A 88 -1.56 12.11 -5.56
CA LEU A 88 -2.93 12.18 -6.02
C LEU A 88 -3.55 10.78 -6.23
N VAL A 89 -2.84 9.86 -6.89
CA VAL A 89 -3.39 8.54 -7.22
C VAL A 89 -3.12 7.46 -6.15
N GLY A 90 -2.26 7.73 -5.18
CA GLY A 90 -1.92 6.82 -4.07
C GLY A 90 -3.14 6.34 -3.27
N PRO A 91 -4.05 7.22 -2.81
CA PRO A 91 -5.26 6.81 -2.08
C PRO A 91 -6.12 5.82 -2.86
N CYS A 92 -6.24 5.98 -4.19
CA CYS A 92 -6.95 5.03 -5.05
C CYS A 92 -6.31 3.64 -5.03
N GLY A 93 -4.97 3.57 -4.99
CA GLY A 93 -4.22 2.32 -4.85
C GLY A 93 -4.49 1.63 -3.51
N VAL A 94 -4.57 2.41 -2.42
CA VAL A 94 -4.93 1.89 -1.09
C VAL A 94 -6.34 1.30 -1.08
N TRP A 95 -7.32 1.97 -1.70
CA TRP A 95 -8.69 1.46 -1.80
C TRP A 95 -8.77 0.18 -2.62
N ALA A 96 -8.05 0.10 -3.75
CA ALA A 96 -7.95 -1.12 -4.55
C ALA A 96 -7.39 -2.28 -3.71
N ARG A 97 -6.28 -2.04 -2.99
CA ARG A 97 -5.70 -3.04 -2.08
C ARG A 97 -6.65 -3.43 -0.97
N TRP A 98 -7.35 -2.48 -0.35
CA TRP A 98 -8.34 -2.76 0.69
C TRP A 98 -9.48 -3.63 0.16
N HIS A 99 -9.95 -3.36 -1.04
CA HIS A 99 -10.98 -4.18 -1.68
C HIS A 99 -10.48 -5.60 -1.95
N LEU A 100 -9.27 -5.75 -2.49
CA LEU A 100 -8.64 -7.05 -2.73
C LEU A 100 -8.41 -7.81 -1.42
N ALA A 101 -7.98 -7.13 -0.36
CA ALA A 101 -7.75 -7.73 0.96
C ALA A 101 -9.01 -8.40 1.54
N LYS A 102 -10.22 -8.01 1.12
CA LYS A 102 -11.47 -8.70 1.50
C LYS A 102 -11.55 -10.13 0.96
N LEU A 103 -10.67 -10.53 0.06
CA LEU A 103 -10.53 -11.89 -0.46
C LEU A 103 -9.60 -12.76 0.39
N ASN A 104 -8.80 -12.15 1.28
CA ASN A 104 -7.94 -12.89 2.19
C ASN A 104 -8.79 -13.78 3.11
N GLY A 105 -8.44 -15.07 3.22
CA GLY A 105 -9.14 -16.02 4.07
C GLY A 105 -10.47 -16.57 3.51
N LYS A 106 -10.97 -16.07 2.37
CA LYS A 106 -12.19 -16.61 1.74
C LYS A 106 -11.97 -17.92 0.98
N GLY A 107 -10.72 -18.18 0.57
CA GLY A 107 -10.38 -19.29 -0.32
C GLY A 107 -10.82 -19.04 -1.77
N LEU A 108 -10.37 -19.93 -2.66
CA LEU A 108 -10.62 -19.93 -4.10
C LEU A 108 -11.81 -20.85 -4.45
N GLY A 109 -12.70 -20.35 -5.31
CA GLY A 109 -13.83 -21.08 -5.88
C GLY A 109 -15.01 -21.30 -4.92
N LYS A 110 -16.11 -21.87 -5.44
CA LYS A 110 -17.37 -22.11 -4.68
C LYS A 110 -17.19 -23.03 -3.46
N LYS A 111 -16.17 -23.91 -3.48
CA LYS A 111 -15.86 -24.82 -2.36
C LYS A 111 -14.94 -24.20 -1.29
N GLY A 112 -14.42 -22.99 -1.50
CA GLY A 112 -13.48 -22.34 -0.58
C GLY A 112 -12.20 -23.16 -0.39
N SER A 113 -11.61 -23.65 -1.48
CA SER A 113 -10.30 -24.31 -1.44
C SER A 113 -9.20 -23.27 -1.15
N LEU A 114 -8.02 -23.65 -0.64
CA LEU A 114 -6.92 -22.71 -0.37
C LEU A 114 -7.27 -21.51 0.56
N LYS A 115 -8.15 -21.68 1.56
CA LYS A 115 -8.41 -20.62 2.58
C LYS A 115 -7.16 -20.15 3.33
N TRP A 116 -6.14 -21.00 3.38
CA TRP A 116 -4.86 -20.67 3.99
C TRP A 116 -4.06 -19.61 3.20
N LEU A 117 -4.39 -19.40 1.92
CA LEU A 117 -3.68 -18.47 1.04
C LEU A 117 -4.32 -17.06 1.14
N PRO A 118 -3.53 -16.00 1.42
CA PRO A 118 -4.00 -14.62 1.34
C PRO A 118 -4.17 -14.16 -0.12
N VAL A 119 -5.25 -14.60 -0.77
CA VAL A 119 -5.51 -14.37 -2.20
C VAL A 119 -5.54 -12.89 -2.56
N GLY A 120 -6.08 -12.04 -1.69
CA GLY A 120 -6.15 -10.60 -1.89
C GLY A 120 -4.77 -9.95 -1.94
N THR A 121 -3.93 -10.21 -0.93
CA THR A 121 -2.57 -9.68 -0.87
C THR A 121 -1.71 -10.19 -2.02
N PHE A 122 -1.80 -11.50 -2.30
CA PHE A 122 -1.16 -12.12 -3.47
C PHE A 122 -1.54 -11.41 -4.78
N SER A 123 -2.84 -11.27 -5.03
CA SER A 123 -3.36 -10.68 -6.26
C SER A 123 -2.97 -9.22 -6.39
N ALA A 124 -3.00 -8.46 -5.29
CA ALA A 124 -2.59 -7.06 -5.28
C ALA A 124 -1.13 -6.88 -5.72
N ASN A 125 -0.22 -7.70 -5.19
CA ASN A 125 1.20 -7.66 -5.54
C ASN A 125 1.46 -8.10 -6.99
N VAL A 126 0.83 -9.19 -7.43
CA VAL A 126 0.99 -9.70 -8.80
C VAL A 126 0.43 -8.71 -9.81
N LEU A 127 -0.79 -8.20 -9.60
CA LEU A 127 -1.41 -7.21 -10.50
C LEU A 127 -0.60 -5.92 -10.54
N ALA A 128 -0.09 -5.44 -9.41
CA ALA A 128 0.73 -4.23 -9.38
C ALA A 128 1.99 -4.38 -10.23
N ALA A 129 2.71 -5.49 -10.05
CA ALA A 129 3.92 -5.77 -10.82
C ALA A 129 3.66 -5.96 -12.32
N CYS A 130 2.58 -6.65 -12.68
CA CYS A 130 2.21 -6.85 -14.09
C CYS A 130 1.84 -5.53 -14.77
N LEU A 131 1.05 -4.69 -14.10
CA LEU A 131 0.67 -3.37 -14.61
C LEU A 131 1.89 -2.45 -14.72
N MET A 132 2.81 -2.48 -13.74
CA MET A 132 4.06 -1.72 -13.78
C MET A 132 4.92 -2.13 -14.99
N ALA A 133 5.10 -3.44 -15.21
CA ALA A 133 5.83 -3.93 -16.38
C ALA A 133 5.19 -3.48 -17.71
N ALA A 134 3.85 -3.58 -17.82
CA ALA A 134 3.12 -3.16 -19.01
C ALA A 134 3.23 -1.65 -19.26
N LEU A 135 3.02 -0.81 -18.23
CA LEU A 135 3.13 0.65 -18.33
C LEU A 135 4.55 1.08 -18.70
N SER A 136 5.57 0.46 -18.11
CA SER A 136 6.97 0.70 -18.43
C SER A 136 7.30 0.43 -19.91
N ILE A 137 6.72 -0.61 -20.52
CA ILE A 137 6.88 -0.89 -21.95
C ILE A 137 6.20 0.16 -22.81
N ILE A 138 4.94 0.48 -22.49
CA ILE A 138 4.18 1.50 -23.23
C ILE A 138 4.90 2.85 -23.13
N SER A 139 5.47 3.16 -21.97
CA SER A 139 6.25 4.39 -21.73
C SER A 139 7.48 4.47 -22.62
N LYS A 140 8.19 3.34 -22.79
CA LYS A 140 9.31 3.23 -23.74
C LYS A 140 8.86 3.35 -25.20
N ALA A 141 7.68 2.82 -25.55
CA ALA A 141 7.17 2.85 -26.92
C ALA A 141 6.68 4.24 -27.35
N VAL A 142 5.92 4.93 -26.49
CA VAL A 142 5.40 6.28 -26.75
C VAL A 142 6.51 7.34 -26.64
N ASN A 143 7.44 7.16 -25.69
CA ASN A 143 8.64 7.97 -25.50
C ASN A 143 8.43 9.49 -25.36
N THR A 144 7.25 9.96 -24.93
CA THR A 144 7.01 11.39 -24.67
C THR A 144 7.22 11.73 -23.19
N THR A 145 7.71 12.94 -22.91
CA THR A 145 7.96 13.41 -21.53
C THR A 145 6.68 13.43 -20.69
N LYS A 146 5.57 13.92 -21.25
CA LYS A 146 4.26 13.94 -20.58
C LYS A 146 3.82 12.54 -20.17
N PHE A 147 3.91 11.58 -21.09
CA PHE A 147 3.49 10.21 -20.82
C PHE A 147 4.39 9.54 -19.76
N LYS A 148 5.71 9.77 -19.82
CA LYS A 148 6.65 9.29 -18.78
C LYS A 148 6.30 9.83 -17.40
N ILE A 149 5.97 11.12 -17.28
CA ILE A 149 5.56 11.73 -16.01
C ILE A 149 4.29 11.07 -15.45
N ILE A 150 3.29 10.84 -16.30
CA ILE A 150 2.04 10.17 -15.91
C ILE A 150 2.31 8.74 -15.46
N VAL A 151 3.03 7.96 -16.27
CA VAL A 151 3.36 6.57 -15.94
C VAL A 151 4.13 6.48 -14.63
N ASN A 152 5.16 7.30 -14.45
CA ASN A 152 5.94 7.31 -13.21
C ASN A 152 5.07 7.66 -11.99
N GLY A 153 4.14 8.61 -12.14
CA GLY A 153 3.20 8.94 -11.07
C GLY A 153 2.23 7.80 -10.74
N VAL A 154 1.72 7.09 -11.75
CA VAL A 154 0.85 5.92 -11.57
C VAL A 154 1.60 4.75 -10.93
N GLU A 155 2.82 4.47 -11.39
CA GLU A 155 3.68 3.42 -10.85
C GLU A 155 4.05 3.70 -9.40
N PHE A 156 4.51 4.92 -9.10
CA PHE A 156 4.92 5.33 -7.75
C PHE A 156 3.73 5.42 -6.79
N GLY A 157 2.65 6.08 -7.19
CA GLY A 157 1.48 6.31 -6.35
C GLY A 157 0.55 5.11 -6.28
N PHE A 158 -0.15 4.83 -7.39
CA PHE A 158 -1.24 3.87 -7.42
C PHE A 158 -0.73 2.44 -7.24
N LEU A 159 0.21 2.00 -8.08
CA LEU A 159 0.73 0.63 -8.02
C LEU A 159 1.61 0.41 -6.77
N GLY A 160 2.39 1.43 -6.37
CA GLY A 160 3.14 1.43 -5.12
C GLY A 160 2.24 1.22 -3.90
N CYS A 161 1.13 1.95 -3.78
CA CYS A 161 0.19 1.82 -2.66
C CYS A 161 -0.76 0.62 -2.77
N MET A 162 -0.99 0.12 -3.98
CA MET A 162 -1.77 -1.10 -4.23
C MET A 162 -0.97 -2.36 -3.86
N SER A 163 0.33 -2.38 -4.11
CA SER A 163 1.22 -3.45 -3.65
C SER A 163 1.57 -3.30 -2.17
N THR A 164 2.06 -4.38 -1.54
CA THR A 164 2.54 -4.35 -0.17
C THR A 164 3.51 -5.49 0.12
N VAL A 165 4.67 -5.11 0.67
CA VAL A 165 5.64 -6.07 1.24
C VAL A 165 5.35 -6.29 2.74
N SER A 166 4.90 -5.26 3.46
CA SER A 166 4.69 -5.35 4.91
C SER A 166 3.57 -6.33 5.29
N THR A 167 2.42 -6.27 4.62
CA THR A 167 1.32 -7.23 4.86
C THR A 167 1.74 -8.64 4.45
N PHE A 168 2.42 -8.78 3.31
CA PHE A 168 2.97 -10.06 2.85
C PHE A 168 3.91 -10.69 3.89
N VAL A 169 4.87 -9.93 4.42
CA VAL A 169 5.82 -10.40 5.43
C VAL A 169 5.10 -10.80 6.72
N ALA A 170 4.11 -10.02 7.16
CA ALA A 170 3.31 -10.34 8.34
C ALA A 170 2.51 -11.65 8.15
N GLU A 171 1.93 -11.88 6.97
CA GLU A 171 1.21 -13.11 6.64
C GLU A 171 2.15 -14.33 6.62
N VAL A 172 3.32 -14.22 5.99
CA VAL A 172 4.35 -15.28 5.98
C VAL A 172 4.81 -15.59 7.40
N TYR A 173 5.04 -14.57 8.22
CA TYR A 173 5.41 -14.72 9.62
C TYR A 173 4.32 -15.44 10.40
N ALA A 174 3.06 -15.01 10.28
CA ALA A 174 1.93 -15.63 10.96
C ALA A 174 1.75 -17.11 10.58
N MET A 175 1.92 -17.46 9.30
CA MET A 175 1.87 -18.86 8.85
C MET A 175 3.00 -19.72 9.41
N ARG A 176 4.21 -19.17 9.52
CA ARG A 176 5.35 -19.90 10.08
C ARG A 176 5.25 -20.06 11.60
N SER A 177 4.82 -19.02 12.30
CA SER A 177 4.64 -19.05 13.77
C SER A 177 3.46 -19.92 14.20
N SER A 178 2.46 -20.13 13.34
CA SER A 178 1.34 -21.06 13.57
C SER A 178 1.68 -22.52 13.24
N GLY A 179 2.96 -22.87 13.08
CA GLY A 179 3.39 -24.27 12.87
C GLY A 179 3.23 -24.79 11.44
N HIS A 180 2.99 -23.91 10.46
CA HIS A 180 2.80 -24.30 9.05
C HIS A 180 3.92 -23.75 8.13
N PRO A 181 5.20 -24.10 8.36
CA PRO A 181 6.33 -23.53 7.61
C PRO A 181 6.30 -23.83 6.11
N GLY A 182 5.77 -25.00 5.70
CA GLY A 182 5.63 -25.35 4.29
C GLY A 182 4.66 -24.43 3.54
N ARG A 183 3.54 -24.03 4.17
CA ARG A 183 2.59 -23.06 3.59
C ARG A 183 3.20 -21.67 3.49
N ALA A 184 3.96 -21.26 4.50
CA ALA A 184 4.68 -19.99 4.49
C ALA A 184 5.71 -19.94 3.34
N LEU A 185 6.48 -21.01 3.15
CA LEU A 185 7.46 -21.10 2.06
C LEU A 185 6.78 -21.12 0.68
N ALA A 186 5.72 -21.92 0.51
CA ALA A 186 4.96 -21.97 -0.73
C ALA A 186 4.37 -20.59 -1.08
N TYR A 187 3.76 -19.91 -0.10
CA TYR A 187 3.20 -18.57 -0.31
C TYR A 187 4.27 -17.54 -0.68
N ALA A 188 5.39 -17.52 0.03
CA ALA A 188 6.50 -16.62 -0.27
C ALA A 188 7.04 -16.85 -1.69
N THR A 189 7.24 -18.12 -2.04
CA THR A 189 7.72 -18.52 -3.35
C THR A 189 6.75 -18.11 -4.45
N LEU A 190 5.46 -18.40 -4.29
CA LEU A 190 4.42 -18.02 -5.26
C LEU A 190 4.35 -16.50 -5.44
N THR A 191 4.37 -15.74 -4.34
CA THR A 191 4.25 -14.28 -4.38
C THR A 191 5.45 -13.60 -5.04
N ILE A 192 6.65 -14.18 -4.95
CA ILE A 192 7.86 -13.63 -5.58
C ILE A 192 8.03 -14.13 -7.03
N LEU A 193 7.85 -15.43 -7.27
CA LEU A 193 8.07 -16.02 -8.59
C LEU A 193 6.98 -15.60 -9.59
N SER A 194 5.71 -15.50 -9.18
CA SER A 194 4.63 -15.19 -10.12
C SER A 194 4.83 -13.82 -10.79
N PRO A 195 5.07 -12.72 -10.06
CA PRO A 195 5.40 -11.43 -10.67
C PRO A 195 6.65 -11.46 -11.54
N PHE A 196 7.69 -12.19 -11.13
CA PHE A 196 8.94 -12.26 -11.87
C PHE A 196 8.75 -12.94 -13.23
N VAL A 197 8.08 -14.11 -13.24
CA VAL A 197 7.79 -14.86 -14.47
C VAL A 197 6.90 -14.04 -15.38
N ILE A 198 5.78 -13.52 -14.87
CA ILE A 198 4.83 -12.76 -15.69
C ILE A 198 5.45 -11.46 -16.18
N GLY A 199 6.17 -10.72 -15.34
CA GLY A 199 6.87 -9.49 -15.73
C GLY A 199 7.91 -9.74 -16.83
N THR A 200 8.68 -10.83 -16.72
CA THR A 200 9.65 -11.23 -17.76
C THR A 200 8.94 -11.57 -19.08
N LEU A 201 7.81 -12.29 -19.03
CA LEU A 201 7.00 -12.57 -20.21
C LEU A 201 6.49 -11.28 -20.85
N ILE A 202 5.98 -10.34 -20.05
CA ILE A 202 5.51 -9.04 -20.52
C ILE A 202 6.65 -8.27 -21.22
N PHE A 203 7.88 -8.27 -20.67
CA PHE A 203 9.03 -7.59 -21.30
C PHE A 203 9.55 -8.26 -22.56
N THR A 204 9.50 -9.59 -22.65
CA THR A 204 10.09 -10.33 -23.77
C THR A 204 9.22 -10.29 -25.04
N VAL A 205 7.90 -10.23 -24.91
CA VAL A 205 6.97 -10.21 -26.04
C VAL A 205 7.23 -9.03 -27.03
N PRO A 206 7.30 -7.75 -26.60
CA PRO A 206 7.55 -6.64 -27.52
C PRO A 206 8.95 -6.65 -28.14
N VAL A 207 9.96 -7.10 -27.38
CA VAL A 207 11.35 -7.18 -27.87
C VAL A 207 11.44 -8.19 -29.01
N ARG A 208 10.79 -9.34 -28.88
CA ARG A 208 10.77 -10.34 -29.95
C ARG A 208 10.05 -9.83 -31.19
N ILE A 209 8.90 -9.18 -31.04
CA ILE A 209 8.14 -8.65 -32.19
C ILE A 209 8.99 -7.65 -33.00
N LYS A 210 9.75 -6.76 -32.34
CA LYS A 210 10.64 -5.81 -33.04
C LYS A 210 11.84 -6.45 -33.76
N HIS A 211 12.24 -7.66 -33.39
CA HIS A 211 13.34 -8.38 -34.07
C HIS A 211 12.87 -9.21 -35.27
N TYR A 212 11.56 -9.41 -35.45
CA TYR A 212 10.98 -10.17 -36.57
C TYR A 212 10.40 -9.28 -37.70
N THR A 213 10.37 -7.97 -37.52
CA THR A 213 10.05 -6.95 -38.54
C THR A 213 11.31 -6.22 -38.97
#